data_AF-A0A538QXL6-F1
#
_entry.id   AF-A0A538QXL6-F1
#
_cell.length_a   1.000
_cell.length_b   1.000
_cell.length_c   1.000
_cell.angle_alpha   90.00
_cell.angle_beta   90.00
_cell.angle_gamma   90.00
#
_symmetry.space_group_name_H-M   'P 1'
#
loop_
_entity.id
_entity.type
_entity.pdbx_description
1 polymer ?
#
loop_
_entity_poly.entity_id
_entity_poly.type
_entity_poly.pdbx_seq_one_letter_code
_entity_poly.pdbx_strand_id
1 'polypeptide(L)'
;MYNPAEVSSDLRAFVAEEIRLHPRVAYQGLLTEEGAATRVAAALPALQRFRHDYAGAISVVDWDHRLPSQNLVLRIYGYYGEDTLDAGYEAFDDRLDQIAERDKYPEFDVPDFDGLAADEAYEIELSPTGQIGRCRLTSTWRRTVASRDAAAAVALVQACDEYQKLVTASPSRPAYLGDLEAVSWTPPCETDHERWTLDVWYLLAFDGRIGSGRSFLADLETQQIVSVRDFSVRKG
;
A
#
# COMPACT_ATOMS: atom_id res chain seq x y z
N MET A 1 0.36 2.35 -33.48
CA MET A 1 -0.55 1.19 -33.49
C MET A 1 -1.04 1.10 -32.06
N TYR A 2 -2.27 1.54 -31.78
CA TYR A 2 -2.81 1.61 -30.42
C TYR A 2 -3.11 0.16 -30.00
N ASN A 3 -2.30 -0.40 -29.10
CA ASN A 3 -2.66 -1.65 -28.44
C ASN A 3 -3.73 -1.24 -27.40
N PRO A 4 -4.96 -1.79 -27.43
CA PRO A 4 -5.94 -1.47 -26.39
C PRO A 4 -5.29 -1.76 -25.04
N ALA A 5 -5.26 -0.75 -24.16
CA ALA A 5 -4.58 -0.82 -22.87
C ALA A 5 -4.93 -2.15 -22.19
N GLU A 6 -3.91 -2.93 -21.81
CA GLU A 6 -4.13 -4.16 -21.06
C GLU A 6 -4.71 -3.79 -19.70
N VAL A 7 -6.03 -3.85 -19.62
CA VAL A 7 -6.78 -3.70 -18.38
C VAL A 7 -6.38 -4.88 -17.49
N SER A 8 -5.65 -4.60 -16.41
CA SER A 8 -5.19 -5.62 -15.46
C SER A 8 -5.88 -5.44 -14.11
N SER A 9 -6.11 -6.57 -13.45
CA SER A 9 -6.60 -6.63 -12.06
C SER A 9 -5.46 -6.72 -11.04
N ASP A 10 -4.20 -6.82 -11.48
CA ASP A 10 -3.01 -6.92 -10.63
C ASP A 10 -1.89 -6.01 -11.18
N LEU A 11 -1.35 -5.14 -10.32
CA LEU A 11 -0.30 -4.19 -10.73
C LEU A 11 1.01 -4.85 -11.13
N ARG A 12 1.24 -6.12 -10.75
CA ARG A 12 2.45 -6.86 -11.16
C ARG A 12 2.59 -6.97 -12.67
N ALA A 13 1.49 -6.97 -13.43
CA ALA A 13 1.54 -6.97 -14.89
C ALA A 13 2.29 -5.73 -15.42
N PHE A 14 1.87 -4.53 -14.99
CA PHE A 14 2.52 -3.27 -15.40
C PHE A 14 3.96 -3.15 -14.89
N VAL A 15 4.26 -3.66 -13.69
CA VAL A 15 5.63 -3.72 -13.18
C VAL A 15 6.51 -4.62 -14.08
N ALA A 16 5.97 -5.73 -14.59
CA ALA A 16 6.72 -6.64 -15.46
C ALA A 16 6.99 -6.04 -16.84
N GLU A 17 6.10 -5.17 -17.32
CA GLU A 17 6.25 -4.42 -18.58
C GLU A 17 7.33 -3.35 -18.46
N GLU A 18 7.29 -2.54 -17.40
CA GLU A 18 8.21 -1.43 -17.24
C GLU A 18 8.46 -1.07 -15.77
N ILE A 19 9.74 -0.95 -15.42
CA ILE A 19 10.19 -0.28 -14.20
C ILE A 19 11.09 0.89 -14.61
N ARG A 20 10.69 2.10 -14.26
CA ARG A 20 11.50 3.30 -14.39
C ARG A 20 12.50 3.36 -13.24
N LEU A 21 13.65 4.00 -13.46
CA LEU A 21 14.66 4.17 -12.43
C LEU A 21 14.85 5.64 -12.13
N HIS A 22 14.92 5.99 -10.85
CA HIS A 22 15.37 7.33 -10.45
C HIS A 22 16.80 7.56 -11.00
N PRO A 23 17.16 8.77 -11.49
CA PRO A 23 18.45 9.03 -12.13
C PRO A 23 19.66 8.60 -11.30
N ARG A 24 19.60 8.78 -9.97
CA ARG A 24 20.65 8.35 -9.04
C ARG A 24 20.77 6.83 -8.87
N VAL A 25 19.68 6.09 -9.06
CA VAL A 25 19.69 4.62 -9.08
C VAL A 25 20.26 4.13 -10.40
N ALA A 26 19.80 4.73 -11.51
CA ALA A 26 20.29 4.41 -12.85
C ALA A 26 21.81 4.64 -12.98
N TYR A 27 22.35 5.72 -12.41
CA TYR A 27 23.79 6.00 -12.40
C TYR A 27 24.63 4.90 -11.73
N GLN A 28 24.06 4.20 -10.74
CA GLN A 28 24.74 3.11 -10.04
C GLN A 28 24.69 1.78 -10.82
N GLY A 29 23.99 1.72 -11.95
CA GLY A 29 23.81 0.51 -12.74
C GLY A 29 22.89 -0.54 -12.10
N LEU A 30 22.16 -0.17 -11.04
CA LEU A 30 21.27 -1.07 -10.31
C LEU A 30 20.01 -1.36 -11.14
N LEU A 31 19.62 -2.63 -11.22
CA LEU A 31 18.41 -3.09 -11.92
C LEU A 31 18.35 -2.67 -13.41
N THR A 32 19.51 -2.51 -14.05
CA THR A 32 19.62 -2.13 -15.46
C THR A 32 19.68 -3.34 -16.40
N GLU A 33 19.84 -4.54 -15.84
CA GLU A 33 19.92 -5.77 -16.59
C GLU A 33 18.57 -6.17 -17.22
N GLU A 34 18.63 -6.81 -18.40
CA GLU A 34 17.44 -7.27 -19.11
C GLU A 34 16.60 -8.22 -18.22
N GLY A 35 15.29 -8.03 -18.24
CA GLY A 35 14.34 -8.79 -17.41
C GLY A 35 14.35 -8.44 -15.91
N ALA A 36 15.05 -7.38 -15.48
CA ALA A 36 14.96 -6.90 -14.08
C ALA A 36 13.51 -6.61 -13.68
N ALA A 37 12.76 -5.89 -14.53
CA ALA A 37 11.34 -5.61 -14.34
C ALA A 37 10.51 -6.89 -14.09
N THR A 38 10.63 -7.87 -14.98
CA THR A 38 9.93 -9.16 -14.86
C THR A 38 10.31 -9.93 -13.59
N ARG A 39 11.60 -9.94 -13.21
CA ARG A 39 12.05 -10.61 -11.98
C ARG A 39 11.51 -9.93 -10.73
N VAL A 40 11.55 -8.60 -10.68
CA VAL A 40 10.98 -7.81 -9.57
C VAL A 40 9.47 -8.07 -9.48
N ALA A 41 8.75 -7.98 -10.60
CA ALA A 41 7.31 -8.25 -10.65
C ALA A 41 6.95 -9.65 -10.16
N ALA A 42 7.72 -10.67 -10.54
CA ALA A 42 7.50 -12.05 -10.10
C ALA A 42 7.77 -12.27 -8.61
N ALA A 43 8.61 -11.45 -7.99
CA ALA A 43 8.92 -11.51 -6.57
C ALA A 43 7.92 -10.73 -5.69
N LEU A 44 7.10 -9.85 -6.29
CA LEU A 44 6.11 -9.07 -5.55
C LEU A 44 4.97 -9.96 -5.04
N PRO A 45 4.43 -9.66 -3.83
CA PRO A 45 3.13 -10.18 -3.42
C PRO A 45 2.05 -9.72 -4.40
N ALA A 46 0.87 -10.35 -4.36
CA ALA A 46 -0.23 -9.93 -5.20
C ALA A 46 -0.63 -8.46 -4.91
N LEU A 47 -0.69 -7.64 -5.96
CA LEU A 47 -1.09 -6.23 -5.89
C LEU A 47 -2.45 -6.09 -6.57
N GLN A 48 -3.43 -6.81 -6.03
CA GLN A 48 -4.77 -6.89 -6.59
C GLN A 48 -5.47 -5.54 -6.45
N ARG A 49 -6.24 -5.18 -7.48
CA ARG A 49 -7.14 -4.05 -7.46
C ARG A 49 -8.07 -4.07 -6.26
N PHE A 50 -8.42 -2.89 -5.75
CA PHE A 50 -9.47 -2.81 -4.74
C PHE A 50 -10.86 -3.10 -5.33
N ARG A 51 -11.30 -2.36 -6.36
CA ARG A 51 -12.66 -2.48 -6.94
C ARG A 51 -12.73 -2.23 -8.44
N HIS A 52 -11.86 -1.41 -8.97
CA HIS A 52 -11.84 -1.02 -10.38
C HIS A 52 -10.61 -1.64 -11.03
N ASP A 53 -10.75 -2.13 -12.25
CA ASP A 53 -9.56 -2.54 -13.00
C ASP A 53 -8.64 -1.33 -13.22
N TYR A 54 -7.35 -1.59 -13.32
CA TYR A 54 -6.39 -0.54 -13.63
C TYR A 54 -6.40 -0.26 -15.13
N ALA A 55 -6.45 1.02 -15.48
CA ALA A 55 -6.17 1.49 -16.83
C ALA A 55 -4.67 1.51 -17.11
N GLY A 56 -3.84 1.68 -16.08
CA GLY A 56 -2.39 1.64 -16.18
C GLY A 56 -1.71 1.87 -14.84
N ALA A 57 -0.37 1.86 -14.85
CA ALA A 57 0.43 2.16 -13.68
C ALA A 57 1.77 2.82 -14.05
N ILE A 58 2.30 3.60 -13.11
CA ILE A 58 3.67 4.10 -13.14
C ILE A 58 4.45 3.40 -12.04
N SER A 59 5.44 2.59 -12.44
CA SER A 59 6.34 1.89 -11.51
C SER A 59 7.73 2.51 -11.60
N VAL A 60 8.26 2.97 -10.46
CA VAL A 60 9.60 3.58 -10.38
C VAL A 60 10.38 3.04 -9.19
N VAL A 61 11.63 2.63 -9.42
CA VAL A 61 12.59 2.35 -8.35
C VAL A 61 13.29 3.64 -7.99
N ASP A 62 12.94 4.14 -6.82
CA ASP A 62 13.38 5.37 -6.25
C ASP A 62 14.62 5.19 -5.37
N TRP A 63 15.34 6.29 -5.14
CA TRP A 63 16.57 6.28 -4.36
C TRP A 63 16.32 6.50 -2.87
N ASP A 64 17.22 5.98 -2.03
CA ASP A 64 17.16 6.10 -0.57
C ASP A 64 17.84 7.37 -0.03
N HIS A 65 18.07 8.36 -0.89
CA HIS A 65 18.85 9.58 -0.58
C HIS A 65 20.27 9.26 -0.08
N ARG A 66 20.86 8.13 -0.49
CA ARG A 66 22.24 7.74 -0.18
C ARG A 66 23.01 7.34 -1.43
N LEU A 67 24.31 7.61 -1.42
CA LEU A 67 25.25 7.17 -2.44
C LEU A 67 26.48 6.52 -1.77
N PRO A 68 26.78 5.24 -2.02
CA PRO A 68 25.94 4.29 -2.75
C PRO A 68 24.63 3.97 -2.01
N SER A 69 23.58 3.63 -2.76
CA SER A 69 22.29 3.23 -2.20
C SER A 69 22.43 1.91 -1.44
N GLN A 70 21.84 1.86 -0.25
CA GLN A 70 21.84 0.67 0.61
C GLN A 70 20.49 -0.02 0.60
N ASN A 71 19.43 0.77 0.42
CA ASN A 71 18.08 0.31 0.16
C ASN A 71 17.54 1.08 -1.04
N LEU A 72 16.49 0.57 -1.65
CA LEU A 72 15.74 1.20 -2.72
C LEU A 72 14.26 1.16 -2.34
N VAL A 73 13.45 2.02 -2.96
CA VAL A 73 12.00 2.02 -2.77
C VAL A 73 11.35 1.85 -4.13
N LEU A 74 10.71 0.72 -4.37
CA LEU A 74 9.82 0.58 -5.52
C LEU A 74 8.50 1.26 -5.17
N ARG A 75 8.19 2.33 -5.91
CA ARG A 75 6.92 3.06 -5.84
C ARG A 75 6.06 2.64 -7.02
N ILE A 76 4.82 2.25 -6.76
CA ILE A 76 3.86 1.86 -7.78
C ILE A 76 2.62 2.73 -7.63
N TYR A 77 2.30 3.47 -8.68
CA TYR A 77 1.13 4.33 -8.79
C TYR A 77 0.15 3.69 -9.77
N GLY A 78 -0.93 3.11 -9.26
CA GLY A 78 -2.01 2.52 -10.03
C GLY A 78 -3.12 3.52 -10.30
N TYR A 79 -3.66 3.47 -11.52
CA TYR A 79 -4.70 4.38 -12.01
C TYR A 79 -5.88 3.59 -12.56
N TYR A 80 -7.10 3.97 -12.19
CA TYR A 80 -8.32 3.29 -12.65
C TYR A 80 -8.88 3.86 -13.96
N GLY A 81 -8.43 5.05 -14.38
CA GLY A 81 -8.90 5.72 -15.60
C GLY A 81 -7.76 6.32 -16.41
N GLU A 82 -7.99 6.49 -17.71
CA GLU A 82 -7.02 7.12 -18.62
C GLU A 82 -6.72 8.57 -18.23
N ASP A 83 -7.74 9.35 -17.87
CA ASP A 83 -7.56 10.76 -17.44
C ASP A 83 -6.65 10.88 -16.19
N THR A 84 -6.79 9.97 -15.22
CA THR A 84 -5.96 9.99 -14.00
C THR A 84 -4.55 9.48 -14.28
N LEU A 85 -4.41 8.53 -15.20
CA LEU A 85 -3.12 8.02 -15.67
C LEU A 85 -2.34 9.10 -16.43
N ASP A 86 -2.98 9.83 -17.36
CA ASP A 86 -2.35 10.91 -18.13
C ASP A 86 -1.84 12.02 -17.19
N ALA A 87 -2.67 12.43 -16.22
CA ALA A 87 -2.24 13.38 -15.18
C ALA A 87 -1.09 12.84 -14.31
N GLY A 88 -1.05 11.52 -14.09
CA GLY A 88 0.05 10.83 -13.42
C GLY A 88 1.36 10.92 -14.19
N TYR A 89 1.32 10.73 -15.52
CA TYR A 89 2.50 10.89 -16.39
C TYR A 89 2.99 12.33 -16.42
N GLU A 90 2.09 13.31 -16.53
CA GLU A 90 2.47 14.74 -16.45
C GLU A 90 3.18 15.05 -15.13
N ALA A 91 2.64 14.59 -13.99
CA ALA A 91 3.26 14.80 -12.68
C ALA A 91 4.61 14.08 -12.53
N PHE A 92 4.77 12.91 -13.17
CA PHE A 92 6.02 12.17 -13.20
C PHE A 92 7.10 12.91 -14.01
N ASP A 93 6.75 13.41 -15.20
CA ASP A 93 7.65 14.18 -16.06
C ASP A 93 8.07 15.50 -15.40
N ASP A 94 7.13 16.22 -14.77
CA ASP A 94 7.42 17.41 -13.97
C ASP A 94 8.42 17.10 -12.83
N ARG A 95 8.31 15.92 -12.20
CA ARG A 95 9.25 15.50 -11.16
C ARG A 95 10.62 15.18 -11.74
N LEU A 96 10.69 14.53 -12.90
CA LEU A 96 11.95 14.28 -13.60
C LEU A 96 12.69 15.57 -13.93
N ASP A 97 11.99 16.59 -14.43
CA ASP A 97 12.58 17.90 -14.71
C ASP A 97 13.14 18.56 -13.45
N GLN A 98 12.39 18.53 -12.34
CA GLN A 98 12.87 19.02 -11.04
C GLN A 98 14.12 18.29 -10.54
N ILE A 99 14.19 16.97 -10.76
CA ILE A 99 15.38 16.18 -10.42
C ILE A 99 16.55 16.61 -11.30
N ALA A 100 16.37 16.71 -12.61
CA ALA A 100 17.41 17.09 -13.56
C ALA A 100 17.99 18.48 -13.28
N GLU A 101 17.16 19.45 -12.89
CA GLU A 101 17.61 20.80 -12.52
C GLU A 101 18.52 20.82 -11.29
N ARG A 102 18.33 19.88 -10.37
CA ARG A 102 19.00 19.80 -9.07
C ARG A 102 20.13 18.77 -9.04
N ASP A 103 20.14 17.80 -9.95
CA ASP A 103 21.17 16.78 -10.08
C ASP A 103 22.43 17.31 -10.77
N LYS A 104 23.09 18.26 -10.10
CA LYS A 104 24.34 18.88 -10.57
C LYS A 104 25.56 18.35 -9.84
N TYR A 105 25.41 17.96 -8.57
CA TYR A 105 26.51 17.46 -7.75
C TYR A 105 26.06 16.27 -6.90
N PRO A 106 26.84 15.18 -6.83
CA PRO A 106 26.50 13.97 -6.07
C PRO A 106 26.26 14.17 -4.57
N GLU A 107 26.91 15.17 -3.97
CA GLU A 107 26.80 15.46 -2.54
C GLU A 107 25.47 16.12 -2.14
N PHE A 108 24.70 16.64 -3.10
CA PHE A 108 23.44 17.30 -2.83
C PHE A 108 22.25 16.38 -3.07
N ASP A 109 21.31 16.54 -2.15
CA ASP A 109 20.04 15.84 -2.19
C ASP A 109 19.14 16.36 -3.33
N VAL A 110 18.51 15.44 -4.03
CA VAL A 110 17.56 15.70 -5.11
C VAL A 110 16.17 15.20 -4.72
N PRO A 111 15.09 15.74 -5.31
CA PRO A 111 13.75 15.21 -5.10
C PRO A 111 13.70 13.71 -5.40
N ASP A 112 12.86 12.98 -4.70
CA ASP A 112 12.51 11.60 -5.01
C ASP A 112 11.19 11.59 -5.80
N PHE A 113 10.49 10.46 -5.93
CA PHE A 113 9.16 10.37 -6.54
C PHE A 113 8.04 10.30 -5.50
N ASP A 114 8.27 10.61 -4.22
CA ASP A 114 7.21 10.56 -3.22
C ASP A 114 6.06 11.52 -3.53
N GLY A 115 4.86 11.12 -3.10
CA GLY A 115 3.67 11.96 -3.09
C GLY A 115 3.02 12.22 -4.45
N LEU A 116 3.39 11.50 -5.52
CA LEU A 116 2.64 11.56 -6.77
C LEU A 116 1.18 11.12 -6.55
N ALA A 117 0.26 11.81 -7.22
CA ALA A 117 -1.16 11.50 -7.15
C ALA A 117 -1.46 10.21 -7.93
N ALA A 118 -2.23 9.32 -7.30
CA ALA A 118 -2.69 8.07 -7.89
C ALA A 118 -3.96 7.59 -7.20
N ASP A 119 -4.72 6.73 -7.89
CA ASP A 119 -5.87 6.05 -7.30
C ASP A 119 -5.38 5.05 -6.25
N GLU A 120 -4.32 4.29 -6.54
CA GLU A 120 -3.62 3.46 -5.56
C GLU A 120 -2.12 3.75 -5.58
N ALA A 121 -1.52 3.98 -4.42
CA ALA A 121 -0.08 4.20 -4.29
C ALA A 121 0.50 3.17 -3.34
N TYR A 122 1.52 2.44 -3.80
CA TYR A 122 2.24 1.45 -3.02
C TYR A 122 3.70 1.85 -2.87
N GLU A 123 4.25 1.54 -1.72
CA GLU A 123 5.68 1.59 -1.45
C GLU A 123 6.18 0.21 -1.04
N ILE A 124 7.23 -0.23 -1.71
CA ILE A 124 7.82 -1.53 -1.51
C ILE A 124 9.32 -1.35 -1.26
N GLU A 125 9.79 -1.82 -0.12
CA GLU A 125 11.21 -1.88 0.16
C GLU A 125 11.88 -2.84 -0.83
N LEU A 126 13.00 -2.41 -1.39
CA LEU A 126 13.74 -3.17 -2.38
C LEU A 126 15.22 -3.15 -2.03
N SER A 127 15.90 -4.30 -2.03
CA SER A 127 17.35 -4.32 -1.91
C SER A 127 18.01 -3.95 -3.24
N PRO A 128 19.28 -3.50 -3.26
CA PRO A 128 20.02 -3.26 -4.50
C PRO A 128 20.12 -4.49 -5.43
N THR A 129 19.88 -5.70 -4.89
CA THR A 129 19.84 -6.97 -5.65
C THR A 129 18.43 -7.35 -6.15
N GLY A 130 17.43 -6.49 -5.91
CA GLY A 130 16.04 -6.71 -6.32
C GLY A 130 15.22 -7.57 -5.36
N GLN A 131 15.67 -7.79 -4.12
CA GLN A 131 14.87 -8.55 -3.13
C GLN A 131 13.76 -7.66 -2.56
N ILE A 132 12.54 -8.18 -2.54
CA ILE A 132 11.36 -7.51 -2.00
C ILE A 132 11.37 -7.58 -0.47
N GLY A 133 11.24 -6.43 0.17
CA GLY A 133 11.01 -6.27 1.60
C GLY A 133 9.55 -5.96 1.89
N ARG A 134 9.29 -5.06 2.85
CA ARG A 134 7.93 -4.68 3.22
C ARG A 134 7.19 -4.03 2.06
N CYS A 135 5.95 -4.46 1.82
CA CYS A 135 5.00 -3.83 0.90
C CYS A 135 3.90 -3.11 1.70
N ARG A 136 3.53 -1.90 1.29
CA ARG A 136 2.43 -1.13 1.90
C ARG A 136 1.69 -0.27 0.88
N LEU A 137 0.39 -0.12 1.07
CA LEU A 137 -0.43 0.90 0.42
C LEU A 137 -0.33 2.20 1.22
N THR A 138 0.07 3.29 0.58
CA THR A 138 0.19 4.62 1.17
C THR A 138 -1.03 5.51 0.92
N SER A 139 -1.95 5.10 0.06
CA SER A 139 -3.19 5.84 -0.24
C SER A 139 -4.00 6.16 1.02
N THR A 140 -4.27 7.44 1.23
CA THR A 140 -4.98 7.95 2.42
C THR A 140 -6.46 7.57 2.44
N TRP A 141 -7.08 7.41 1.26
CA TRP A 141 -8.48 7.01 1.11
C TRP A 141 -8.78 5.64 1.70
N ARG A 142 -7.77 4.79 1.99
CA ARG A 142 -8.00 3.49 2.65
C ARG A 142 -8.76 3.60 3.96
N ARG A 143 -8.75 4.78 4.61
CA ARG A 143 -9.51 5.11 5.82
C ARG A 143 -10.92 5.64 5.55
N THR A 144 -11.25 5.94 4.30
CA THR A 144 -12.57 6.37 3.85
C THR A 144 -13.44 5.13 3.60
N VAL A 145 -14.01 4.61 4.69
CA VAL A 145 -14.84 3.42 4.65
C VAL A 145 -16.31 3.81 4.43
N ALA A 146 -16.95 3.22 3.42
CA ALA A 146 -18.38 3.45 3.18
C ALA A 146 -19.22 2.86 4.32
N SER A 147 -20.28 3.56 4.75
CA SER A 147 -21.09 3.16 5.91
C SER A 147 -21.68 1.75 5.79
N ARG A 148 -22.02 1.33 4.56
CA ARG A 148 -22.51 -0.04 4.29
C ARG A 148 -21.45 -1.09 4.58
N ASP A 149 -20.22 -0.87 4.12
CA ASP A 149 -19.10 -1.81 4.29
C ASP A 149 -18.66 -1.86 5.76
N ALA A 150 -18.62 -0.70 6.42
CA ALA A 150 -18.37 -0.60 7.85
C ALA A 150 -19.39 -1.41 8.67
N ALA A 151 -20.69 -1.22 8.39
CA ALA A 151 -21.76 -1.96 9.08
C ALA A 151 -21.66 -3.47 8.83
N ALA A 152 -21.36 -3.89 7.61
CA ALA A 152 -21.19 -5.29 7.26
C ALA A 152 -20.00 -5.93 8.02
N ALA A 153 -18.83 -5.28 8.03
CA ALA A 153 -17.67 -5.78 8.76
C ALA A 153 -17.89 -5.85 10.26
N VAL A 154 -18.50 -4.82 10.85
CA VAL A 154 -18.84 -4.81 12.28
C VAL A 154 -19.78 -5.96 12.62
N ALA A 155 -20.80 -6.21 11.81
CA ALA A 155 -21.72 -7.32 12.01
C ALA A 155 -21.01 -8.69 11.93
N LEU A 156 -20.06 -8.86 11.01
CA LEU A 156 -19.23 -10.07 10.92
C LEU A 156 -18.41 -10.29 12.19
N VAL A 157 -17.77 -9.23 12.72
CA VAL A 157 -16.99 -9.33 13.95
C VAL A 157 -17.88 -9.60 15.16
N GLN A 158 -19.07 -9.01 15.24
CA GLN A 158 -20.03 -9.28 16.32
C GLN A 158 -20.47 -10.75 16.36
N ALA A 159 -20.56 -11.39 15.20
CA ALA A 159 -20.90 -12.80 15.08
C ALA A 159 -19.72 -13.75 15.31
N CYS A 160 -18.48 -13.25 15.40
CA CYS A 160 -17.27 -14.04 15.53
C CYS A 160 -17.03 -14.52 16.97
N ASP A 161 -16.69 -15.80 17.13
CA ASP A 161 -16.43 -16.45 18.41
C ASP A 161 -15.32 -15.75 19.21
N GLU A 162 -14.23 -15.34 18.55
CA GLU A 162 -13.09 -14.64 19.17
C GLU A 162 -13.54 -13.33 19.80
N TYR A 163 -14.42 -12.58 19.14
CA TYR A 163 -14.97 -11.35 19.68
C TYR A 163 -15.89 -11.62 20.88
N GLN A 164 -16.77 -12.62 20.79
CA GLN A 164 -17.66 -12.98 21.89
C GLN A 164 -16.89 -13.42 23.14
N LYS A 165 -15.82 -14.21 22.96
CA LYS A 165 -14.89 -14.59 24.04
C LYS A 165 -14.19 -13.36 24.62
N LEU A 166 -13.74 -12.44 23.78
CA LEU A 166 -13.06 -11.22 24.21
C LEU A 166 -13.96 -10.31 25.06
N VAL A 167 -15.20 -10.11 24.62
CA VAL A 167 -16.20 -9.33 25.36
C VAL A 167 -16.50 -9.98 26.71
N THR A 168 -16.69 -11.30 26.73
CA THR A 168 -16.95 -12.06 27.96
C THR A 168 -15.76 -11.98 28.94
N ALA A 169 -14.53 -12.00 28.43
CA ALA A 169 -13.31 -11.90 29.23
C ALA A 169 -13.02 -10.46 29.72
N SER A 170 -13.72 -9.45 29.20
CA SER A 170 -13.45 -8.03 29.48
C SER A 170 -14.67 -7.28 30.07
N PRO A 171 -15.31 -7.78 31.14
CA PRO A 171 -16.59 -7.22 31.63
C PRO A 171 -16.45 -5.80 32.20
N SER A 172 -15.25 -5.40 32.63
CA SER A 172 -14.95 -4.09 33.20
C SER A 172 -14.34 -3.10 32.18
N ARG A 173 -14.47 -3.39 30.89
CA ARG A 173 -13.99 -2.50 29.83
C ARG A 173 -14.68 -1.13 29.91
N PRO A 174 -13.93 -0.01 29.95
CA PRO A 174 -14.55 1.31 30.05
C PRO A 174 -15.42 1.67 28.84
N ALA A 175 -16.63 2.16 29.09
CA ALA A 175 -17.59 2.52 28.03
C ALA A 175 -17.11 3.66 27.11
N TYR A 176 -16.22 4.53 27.58
CA TYR A 176 -15.70 5.63 26.77
C TYR A 176 -14.79 5.17 25.61
N LEU A 177 -14.39 3.90 25.58
CA LEU A 177 -13.56 3.33 24.50
C LEU A 177 -14.35 3.04 23.21
N GLY A 178 -15.67 3.29 23.20
CA GLY A 178 -16.53 3.03 22.05
C GLY A 178 -16.77 1.55 21.80
N ASP A 179 -17.43 1.21 20.70
CA ASP A 179 -17.65 -0.18 20.27
C ASP A 179 -16.66 -0.58 19.17
N LEU A 180 -17.01 -1.59 18.38
CA LEU A 180 -16.27 -1.97 17.19
C LEU A 180 -16.28 -0.83 16.16
N GLU A 181 -15.13 -0.54 15.57
CA GLU A 181 -14.96 0.50 14.57
C GLU A 181 -14.25 -0.06 13.33
N ALA A 182 -14.83 0.09 12.15
CA ALA A 182 -14.15 -0.21 10.89
C ALA A 182 -13.20 0.95 10.53
N VAL A 183 -11.90 0.71 10.56
CA VAL A 183 -10.88 1.78 10.55
C VAL A 183 -10.25 1.97 9.17
N SER A 184 -9.91 0.88 8.49
CA SER A 184 -9.25 0.98 7.18
C SER A 184 -9.33 -0.28 6.35
N TRP A 185 -9.42 -0.11 5.04
CA TRP A 185 -9.11 -1.15 4.07
C TRP A 185 -7.63 -1.52 4.14
N THR A 186 -7.36 -2.83 4.07
CA THR A 186 -6.02 -3.40 4.08
C THR A 186 -5.85 -4.24 2.81
N PRO A 187 -4.85 -3.95 1.96
CA PRO A 187 -4.62 -4.68 0.72
C PRO A 187 -4.07 -6.09 0.99
N PRO A 188 -4.19 -7.01 0.01
CA PRO A 188 -3.60 -8.34 0.11
C PRO A 188 -2.12 -8.32 0.50
N CYS A 189 -1.33 -7.41 -0.08
CA CYS A 189 0.11 -7.33 0.16
C CYS A 189 0.53 -6.93 1.60
N GLU A 190 -0.41 -6.41 2.40
CA GLU A 190 -0.21 -6.11 3.83
C GLU A 190 -0.77 -7.21 4.75
N THR A 191 -1.28 -8.30 4.17
CA THR A 191 -1.91 -9.41 4.87
C THR A 191 -1.38 -10.74 4.34
N ASP A 192 -1.62 -11.83 5.07
CA ASP A 192 -1.43 -13.17 4.54
C ASP A 192 -2.70 -13.67 3.80
N HIS A 193 -3.58 -12.76 3.37
CA HIS A 193 -4.85 -13.05 2.70
C HIS A 193 -4.82 -12.59 1.24
N GLU A 194 -5.50 -13.32 0.36
CA GLU A 194 -5.49 -13.08 -1.09
C GLU A 194 -6.35 -11.88 -1.54
N ARG A 195 -7.21 -11.35 -0.67
CA ARG A 195 -8.18 -10.31 -0.98
C ARG A 195 -8.04 -9.11 -0.06
N TRP A 196 -8.61 -7.99 -0.50
CA TRP A 196 -8.78 -6.82 0.34
C TRP A 196 -9.65 -7.15 1.54
N THR A 197 -9.22 -6.69 2.71
CA THR A 197 -9.94 -6.86 3.97
C THR A 197 -10.24 -5.51 4.59
N LEU A 198 -11.28 -5.45 5.43
CA LEU A 198 -11.59 -4.30 6.24
C LEU A 198 -11.13 -4.55 7.68
N ASP A 199 -10.21 -3.73 8.19
CA ASP A 199 -9.71 -3.83 9.55
C ASP A 199 -10.70 -3.19 10.53
N VAL A 200 -11.24 -4.00 11.44
CA VAL A 200 -12.19 -3.60 12.47
C VAL A 200 -11.51 -3.67 13.83
N TRP A 201 -11.51 -2.57 14.56
CA TRP A 201 -10.83 -2.45 15.84
C TRP A 201 -11.80 -2.53 17.01
N TYR A 202 -11.32 -3.17 18.08
CA TYR A 202 -11.94 -3.16 19.41
C TYR A 202 -10.91 -2.73 20.44
N LEU A 203 -10.95 -1.47 20.86
CA LEU A 203 -10.03 -0.93 21.88
C LEU A 203 -10.29 -1.56 23.24
N LEU A 204 -9.27 -2.06 23.93
CA LEU A 204 -9.36 -2.65 25.27
C LEU A 204 -8.85 -1.70 26.37
N ALA A 205 -7.88 -0.85 26.03
CA ALA A 205 -7.33 0.15 26.95
C ALA A 205 -6.85 1.38 26.18
N PHE A 206 -6.95 2.54 26.82
CA PHE A 206 -6.38 3.80 26.35
C PHE A 206 -5.94 4.66 27.55
N ASP A 207 -4.68 5.03 27.62
CA ASP A 207 -4.12 5.81 28.74
C ASP A 207 -4.00 7.33 28.44
N GLY A 208 -4.57 7.78 27.32
CA GLY A 208 -4.42 9.15 26.82
C GLY A 208 -3.28 9.32 25.81
N ARG A 209 -2.34 8.37 25.72
CA ARG A 209 -1.20 8.37 24.80
C ARG A 209 -1.13 7.11 23.93
N ILE A 210 -1.41 5.95 24.50
CA ILE A 210 -1.34 4.65 23.86
C ILE A 210 -2.69 3.96 24.00
N GLY A 211 -3.26 3.57 22.86
CA GLY A 211 -4.38 2.65 22.76
C GLY A 211 -3.89 1.25 22.50
N SER A 212 -4.55 0.25 23.08
CA SER A 212 -4.34 -1.16 22.75
C SER A 212 -5.67 -1.86 22.62
N GLY A 213 -5.72 -2.89 21.78
CA GLY A 213 -6.96 -3.57 21.47
C GLY A 213 -6.76 -4.78 20.57
N ARG A 214 -7.89 -5.27 20.07
CA ARG A 214 -7.94 -6.39 19.12
C ARG A 214 -8.40 -5.87 17.75
N SER A 215 -7.67 -6.24 16.71
CA SER A 215 -7.96 -5.96 15.31
C SER A 215 -8.48 -7.25 14.66
N PHE A 216 -9.53 -7.13 13.88
CA PHE A 216 -10.19 -8.21 13.16
C PHE A 216 -10.20 -7.85 11.67
N LEU A 217 -9.55 -8.66 10.84
CA LEU A 217 -9.57 -8.49 9.40
C LEU A 217 -10.79 -9.20 8.83
N ALA A 218 -11.76 -8.43 8.36
CA ALA A 218 -12.98 -8.92 7.75
C ALA A 218 -12.86 -8.96 6.22
N ASP A 219 -13.05 -10.14 5.63
CA ASP A 219 -13.28 -10.30 4.20
C ASP A 219 -14.79 -10.21 3.94
N LEU A 220 -15.21 -9.13 3.27
CA LEU A 220 -16.62 -8.88 3.00
C LEU A 220 -17.19 -9.70 1.85
N GLU A 221 -16.34 -10.27 0.99
CA GLU A 221 -16.77 -11.07 -0.14
C GLU A 221 -17.05 -12.51 0.29
N THR A 222 -16.14 -13.10 1.08
CA THR A 222 -16.33 -14.43 1.65
C THR A 222 -17.14 -14.43 2.96
N GLN A 223 -17.39 -13.24 3.53
CA GLN A 223 -18.10 -13.03 4.78
C GLN A 223 -17.43 -13.72 5.98
N GLN A 224 -16.10 -13.61 6.07
CA GLN A 224 -15.30 -14.27 7.10
C GLN A 224 -14.35 -13.31 7.80
N ILE A 225 -14.02 -13.63 9.05
CA ILE A 225 -12.89 -13.03 9.75
C ILE A 225 -11.66 -13.88 9.47
N VAL A 226 -10.70 -13.32 8.73
CA VAL A 226 -9.54 -14.06 8.21
C VAL A 226 -8.32 -13.95 9.11
N SER A 227 -8.28 -12.95 9.98
CA SER A 227 -7.21 -12.77 10.96
C SER A 227 -7.70 -11.99 12.16
N VAL A 228 -7.15 -12.33 13.34
CA VAL A 228 -7.38 -11.60 14.58
C VAL A 228 -6.04 -11.37 15.27
N ARG A 229 -5.71 -10.11 15.55
CA ARG A 229 -4.41 -9.71 16.09
C ARG A 229 -4.54 -8.67 17.19
N ASP A 230 -3.59 -8.65 18.12
CA ASP A 230 -3.46 -7.54 19.05
C ASP A 230 -2.83 -6.35 18.33
N PHE A 231 -3.24 -5.15 18.70
CA PHE A 231 -2.61 -3.92 18.23
C PHE A 231 -2.32 -2.97 19.38
N SER A 232 -1.35 -2.10 19.14
CA SER A 232 -1.07 -0.93 19.96
C SER A 232 -0.88 0.26 19.04
N VAL A 233 -1.61 1.34 19.30
CA VAL A 233 -1.54 2.59 18.55
C VAL A 233 -1.15 3.73 19.47
N ARG A 234 -0.26 4.60 19.00
CA ARG A 234 0.09 5.83 19.70
C ARG A 234 -0.76 6.97 19.14
N LYS A 235 -1.24 7.83 20.02
CA LYS A 235 -1.85 9.10 19.62
C LYS A 235 -0.77 9.93 18.91
N GLY A 236 -1.04 10.31 17.65
CA GLY A 236 -0.24 11.25 16.88
C GLY A 236 -0.33 12.67 17.42
#